data_AF-A0A967H6T6-F1
#
_entry.id   AF-A0A967H6T6-F1
#
_cell.length_a   1.000
_cell.length_b   1.000
_cell.length_c   1.000
_cell.angle_alpha   90.00
_cell.angle_beta   90.00
_cell.angle_gamma   90.00
#
_symmetry.space_group_name_H-M   'P 1'
#
loop_
_entity.id
_entity.type
_entity.pdbx_description
1 polymer ?
#
loop_
_entity_poly.entity_id
_entity_poly.type
_entity_poly.pdbx_seq_one_letter_code
_entity_poly.pdbx_strand_id
1 'polypeptide(L)'
;MRKIFWTTALLAVILSMLLAACQPAATPVAEEPAAEEPAVEEPAEEEPVVEEPAEDVTLRVLVHQNPPMVEFMEAFNEKFTENHPNVTVDMSVVNANDLSTVTQTRLTANDVDVVDMFGFANAAQPYMKNVDPPNWQTLIEAGYLLDISDQEFVDNYYESAINDACTYDGGVYCINLGSVSYSGIYYNKD
;
A
#
# COMPACT_ATOMS: atom_id res chain seq x y z
N MET A 1 -23.21 44.86 29.91
CA MET A 1 -22.07 45.65 29.40
C MET A 1 -21.05 44.84 28.57
N ARG A 2 -20.73 43.57 28.89
CA ARG A 2 -19.86 42.71 28.04
C ARG A 2 -20.39 42.39 26.63
N LYS A 3 -21.72 42.36 26.42
CA LYS A 3 -22.33 42.03 25.10
C LYS A 3 -22.42 43.21 24.14
N ILE A 4 -22.38 44.45 24.64
CA ILE A 4 -22.40 45.69 23.83
C ILE A 4 -21.00 46.03 23.31
N PHE A 5 -19.94 45.61 24.03
CA PHE A 5 -18.55 45.71 23.58
C PHE A 5 -18.19 44.69 22.48
N TRP A 6 -18.91 43.57 22.41
CA TRP A 6 -18.68 42.54 21.38
C TRP A 6 -19.35 42.87 20.04
N THR A 7 -20.50 43.55 20.08
CA THR A 7 -21.21 43.97 18.85
C THR A 7 -20.56 45.17 18.16
N THR A 8 -19.89 46.06 18.90
CA THR A 8 -19.12 47.18 18.33
C THR A 8 -17.76 46.75 17.77
N ALA A 9 -17.14 45.70 18.31
CA ALA A 9 -15.88 45.15 17.78
C ALA A 9 -16.09 44.40 16.44
N LEU A 10 -17.24 43.73 16.26
CA LEU A 10 -17.56 42.99 15.03
C LEU A 10 -17.91 43.92 13.86
N LEU A 11 -18.52 45.08 14.12
CA LEU A 11 -18.87 46.07 13.11
C LEU A 11 -17.64 46.83 12.56
N ALA A 12 -16.57 46.96 13.36
CA ALA A 12 -15.34 47.63 12.98
C ALA A 12 -14.43 46.78 12.08
N VAL A 13 -14.53 45.45 12.14
CA VAL A 13 -13.76 44.51 11.30
C VAL A 13 -14.41 44.31 9.92
N ILE A 14 -15.73 44.50 9.80
CA ILE A 14 -16.44 44.39 8.51
C ILE A 14 -16.31 45.69 7.69
N LEU A 15 -16.11 46.84 8.34
CA LEU A 15 -15.96 48.13 7.67
C LEU A 15 -14.56 48.36 7.06
N SER A 16 -13.55 47.58 7.46
CA SER A 16 -12.18 47.69 6.94
C SER A 16 -11.93 46.92 5.64
N MET A 17 -12.84 46.04 5.20
CA MET A 17 -12.72 45.27 3.96
C MET A 17 -13.29 46.00 2.72
N LEU A 18 -13.88 47.19 2.88
CA LEU A 18 -14.55 47.95 1.80
C LEU A 18 -13.67 49.02 1.14
N LEU A 19 -12.39 49.14 1.50
CA LEU A 19 -11.50 50.22 1.05
C LEU A 19 -10.37 49.81 0.08
N ALA A 20 -10.38 48.58 -0.45
CA ALA A 20 -9.38 48.10 -1.42
C ALA A 20 -9.92 47.89 -2.85
N ALA A 21 -11.14 48.36 -3.17
CA ALA A 21 -11.80 48.08 -4.45
C ALA A 21 -11.95 49.32 -5.38
N CYS A 22 -11.18 50.39 -5.17
CA CYS A 22 -11.20 51.56 -6.04
C CYS A 22 -9.80 51.88 -6.55
N GLN A 23 -9.40 51.17 -7.62
CA GLN A 23 -8.30 51.60 -8.47
C GLN A 23 -8.75 51.55 -9.93
N PRO A 24 -8.40 52.55 -10.77
CA PRO A 24 -9.11 52.85 -12.01
C PRO A 24 -8.90 51.79 -13.09
N ALA A 25 -9.98 51.46 -13.80
CA ALA A 25 -9.98 50.60 -14.97
C ALA A 25 -9.20 51.27 -16.13
N ALA A 26 -8.13 50.62 -16.58
CA ALA A 26 -7.45 50.95 -17.81
C ALA A 26 -8.13 50.22 -18.99
N THR A 27 -8.36 51.00 -20.04
CA THR A 27 -8.87 50.61 -21.36
C THR A 27 -8.04 49.46 -21.96
N PRO A 28 -8.66 48.43 -22.58
CA PRO A 28 -7.88 47.40 -23.25
C PRO A 28 -7.27 47.96 -24.53
N VAL A 29 -5.94 47.97 -24.59
CA VAL A 29 -5.18 48.07 -25.83
C VAL A 29 -5.25 46.71 -26.51
N ALA A 30 -5.68 46.69 -27.77
CA ALA A 30 -5.52 45.52 -28.63
C ALA A 30 -4.03 45.39 -28.97
N GLU A 31 -3.39 44.35 -28.45
CA GLU A 31 -2.08 43.88 -28.94
C GLU A 31 -2.29 42.74 -29.93
N GLU A 32 -1.61 42.85 -31.08
CA GLU A 32 -1.46 41.81 -32.10
C GLU A 32 -0.88 40.52 -31.52
N PRO A 33 -1.24 39.35 -32.08
CA PRO A 33 -0.66 38.09 -31.63
C PRO A 33 0.82 38.03 -32.01
N ALA A 34 1.69 37.99 -31.00
CA ALA A 34 3.06 37.55 -31.18
C ALA A 34 3.06 36.06 -31.52
N ALA A 35 3.66 35.72 -32.65
CA ALA A 35 3.91 34.34 -33.05
C ALA A 35 4.88 33.68 -32.05
N GLU A 36 4.44 32.63 -31.37
CA GLU A 36 5.32 31.70 -30.67
C GLU A 36 6.02 30.82 -31.71
N GLU A 37 7.34 30.92 -31.79
CA GLU A 37 8.17 29.88 -32.41
C GLU A 37 8.22 28.66 -31.46
N PRO A 38 8.11 27.43 -31.98
CA PRO A 38 8.17 26.25 -31.14
C PRO A 38 9.60 26.05 -30.62
N ALA A 39 9.75 26.03 -29.30
CA ALA A 39 10.95 25.54 -28.66
C ALA A 39 11.07 24.04 -28.94
N VAL A 40 12.08 23.66 -29.71
CA VAL A 40 12.51 22.26 -29.85
C VAL A 40 13.15 21.86 -28.54
N GLU A 41 12.51 20.95 -27.79
CA GLU A 41 13.16 20.22 -26.70
C GLU A 41 14.20 19.28 -27.31
N GLU A 42 15.49 19.55 -27.03
CA GLU A 42 16.54 18.54 -27.22
C GLU A 42 16.29 17.39 -26.23
N PRO A 43 16.40 16.12 -26.66
CA PRO A 43 16.31 14.99 -25.75
C PRO A 43 17.49 15.07 -24.78
N ALA A 44 17.21 15.06 -23.49
CA ALA A 44 18.22 14.76 -22.48
C ALA A 44 18.70 13.32 -22.72
N GLU A 45 19.97 13.17 -23.12
CA GLU A 45 20.67 11.89 -23.03
C GLU A 45 20.70 11.48 -21.56
N GLU A 46 19.93 10.45 -21.22
CA GLU A 46 20.09 9.71 -19.97
C GLU A 46 21.46 9.02 -20.02
N GLU A 47 22.44 9.58 -19.29
CA GLU A 47 23.67 8.85 -19.01
C GLU A 47 23.31 7.55 -18.25
N PRO A 48 23.92 6.41 -18.62
CA PRO A 48 23.63 5.14 -17.97
C PRO A 48 24.02 5.23 -16.50
N VAL A 49 23.03 5.06 -15.63
CA VAL A 49 23.24 4.82 -14.20
C VAL A 49 24.06 3.54 -14.09
N VAL A 50 25.32 3.67 -13.73
CA VAL A 50 26.15 2.53 -13.34
C VAL A 50 25.59 2.06 -12.01
N GLU A 51 24.77 1.01 -12.05
CA GLU A 51 24.35 0.28 -10.85
C GLU A 51 25.61 -0.25 -10.16
N GLU A 52 25.89 0.22 -8.94
CA GLU A 52 26.81 -0.48 -8.05
C GLU A 52 26.29 -1.91 -7.87
N PRO A 53 27.18 -2.93 -7.78
CA PRO A 53 26.74 -4.30 -7.59
C PRO A 53 25.89 -4.37 -6.32
N ALA A 54 24.62 -4.73 -6.49
CA ALA A 54 23.70 -4.90 -5.39
C ALA A 54 24.29 -5.92 -4.39
N GLU A 55 24.26 -5.58 -3.11
CA GLU A 55 24.80 -6.45 -2.06
C GLU A 55 24.10 -7.81 -2.08
N ASP A 56 24.87 -8.86 -1.76
CA ASP A 56 24.31 -10.20 -1.57
C ASP A 56 23.39 -10.21 -0.35
N VAL A 57 22.11 -10.52 -0.55
CA VAL A 57 21.08 -10.53 0.50
C VAL A 57 20.35 -11.87 0.54
N THR A 58 19.89 -12.25 1.73
CA THR A 58 19.04 -13.44 1.92
C THR A 58 17.64 -13.01 2.34
N LEU A 59 16.63 -13.39 1.57
CA LEU A 59 15.22 -13.25 1.90
C LEU A 59 14.71 -14.50 2.60
N ARG A 60 14.26 -14.38 3.85
CA ARG A 60 13.70 -15.47 4.64
C ARG A 60 12.20 -15.50 4.45
N VAL A 61 11.71 -16.58 3.84
CA VAL A 61 10.31 -16.75 3.45
C VAL A 61 9.69 -17.88 4.26
N LEU A 62 8.51 -17.64 4.82
CA LEU A 62 7.74 -18.66 5.55
C LEU A 62 6.43 -18.93 4.82
N VAL A 63 6.17 -20.19 4.47
CA VAL A 63 4.91 -20.63 3.84
C VAL A 63 4.28 -21.81 4.58
N HIS A 64 2.96 -21.99 4.45
CA HIS A 64 2.32 -23.19 4.96
C HIS A 64 2.43 -24.39 4.00
N GLN A 65 2.35 -25.58 4.56
CA GLN A 65 2.36 -26.84 3.84
C GLN A 65 1.07 -27.00 3.03
N ASN A 66 1.16 -26.67 1.75
CA ASN A 66 0.13 -26.87 0.76
C ASN A 66 0.81 -27.25 -0.58
N PRO A 67 0.77 -28.51 -1.02
CA PRO A 67 1.66 -28.99 -2.09
C PRO A 67 1.61 -28.16 -3.38
N PRO A 68 0.44 -27.77 -3.94
CA PRO A 68 0.39 -26.88 -5.10
C PRO A 68 1.06 -25.51 -4.90
N MET A 69 0.96 -24.94 -3.69
CA MET A 69 1.60 -23.66 -3.36
C MET A 69 3.11 -23.82 -3.22
N VAL A 70 3.57 -24.91 -2.57
CA VAL A 70 5.00 -25.20 -2.44
C VAL A 70 5.63 -25.42 -3.81
N GLU A 71 5.01 -26.22 -4.68
CA GLU A 71 5.48 -26.43 -6.06
C GLU A 71 5.55 -25.12 -6.85
N PHE A 72 4.55 -24.23 -6.70
CA PHE A 72 4.58 -22.91 -7.31
C PHE A 72 5.75 -22.06 -6.79
N MET A 73 5.94 -21.99 -5.48
CA MET A 73 6.99 -21.17 -4.86
C MET A 73 8.39 -21.67 -5.21
N GLU A 74 8.61 -22.98 -5.29
CA GLU A 74 9.89 -23.55 -5.72
C GLU A 74 10.22 -23.11 -7.15
N ALA A 75 9.28 -23.25 -8.09
CA ALA A 75 9.46 -22.83 -9.47
C ALA A 75 9.58 -21.30 -9.63
N PHE A 76 8.89 -20.53 -8.78
CA PHE A 76 8.99 -19.08 -8.75
C PHE A 76 10.37 -18.64 -8.23
N ASN A 77 10.84 -19.21 -7.12
CA ASN A 77 12.11 -18.87 -6.48
C ASN A 77 13.31 -19.21 -7.38
N GLU A 78 13.25 -20.31 -8.14
CA GLU A 78 14.26 -20.65 -9.15
C GLU A 78 14.39 -19.50 -10.17
N LYS A 79 13.28 -19.11 -10.81
CA LYS A 79 13.26 -18.01 -11.78
C LYS A 79 13.63 -16.67 -11.17
N PHE A 80 13.20 -16.41 -9.94
CA PHE A 80 13.52 -15.18 -9.23
C PHE A 80 15.04 -15.09 -9.00
N THR A 81 15.65 -16.15 -8.49
CA THR A 81 17.11 -16.20 -8.24
C THR A 81 17.91 -16.13 -9.55
N GLU A 82 17.44 -16.73 -10.64
CA GLU A 82 18.05 -16.59 -11.97
C GLU A 82 18.09 -15.14 -12.47
N ASN A 83 17.05 -14.35 -12.17
CA ASN A 83 16.96 -12.93 -12.55
C ASN A 83 17.56 -11.98 -11.51
N HIS A 84 17.79 -12.44 -10.28
CA HIS A 84 18.33 -11.67 -9.16
C HIS A 84 19.44 -12.47 -8.47
N PRO A 85 20.62 -12.60 -9.11
CA PRO A 85 21.69 -13.49 -8.64
C PRO A 85 22.29 -13.08 -7.29
N ASN A 86 22.10 -11.83 -6.87
CA ASN A 86 22.51 -11.30 -5.56
C ASN A 86 21.47 -11.58 -4.45
N VAL A 87 20.32 -12.21 -4.77
CA VAL A 87 19.27 -12.50 -3.78
C VAL A 87 19.13 -14.02 -3.61
N THR A 88 19.39 -14.49 -2.39
CA THR A 88 19.12 -15.88 -1.99
C THR A 88 17.76 -15.97 -1.30
N VAL A 89 16.90 -16.89 -1.72
CA VAL A 89 15.63 -17.15 -1.04
C VAL A 89 15.76 -18.34 -0.09
N ASP A 90 15.72 -18.09 1.21
CA ASP A 90 15.67 -19.11 2.27
C ASP A 90 14.20 -19.37 2.66
N MET A 91 13.58 -20.32 1.96
CA MET A 91 12.18 -20.67 2.16
C MET A 91 12.02 -21.82 3.17
N SER A 92 11.11 -21.62 4.10
CA SER A 92 10.72 -22.59 5.13
C SER A 92 9.24 -22.92 5.04
N VAL A 93 8.90 -24.20 5.20
CA VAL A 93 7.53 -24.71 5.14
C VAL A 93 7.11 -25.22 6.51
N VAL A 94 5.94 -24.78 6.98
CA VAL A 94 5.37 -25.21 8.28
C VAL A 94 4.00 -25.82 8.12
N ASN A 95 3.52 -26.58 9.10
CA ASN A 95 2.15 -27.08 9.07
C ASN A 95 1.17 -25.90 9.05
N ALA A 96 0.07 -26.02 8.30
CA ALA A 96 -0.94 -24.97 8.21
C ALA A 96 -1.52 -24.56 9.57
N ASN A 97 -1.66 -25.50 10.51
CA ASN A 97 -2.14 -25.21 11.86
C ASN A 97 -1.13 -24.43 12.70
N ASP A 98 0.15 -24.50 12.36
CA ASP A 98 1.24 -23.86 13.10
C ASP A 98 1.62 -22.49 12.52
N LEU A 99 1.15 -22.16 11.30
CA LEU A 99 1.54 -20.97 10.54
C LEU A 99 1.45 -19.68 11.37
N SER A 100 0.32 -19.45 12.04
CA SER A 100 0.11 -18.20 12.81
C SER A 100 1.08 -18.08 13.99
N THR A 101 1.28 -19.17 14.75
CA THR A 101 2.19 -19.18 15.90
C THR A 101 3.65 -19.01 15.47
N VAL A 102 4.05 -19.67 14.38
CA VAL A 102 5.43 -19.56 13.86
C VAL A 102 5.66 -18.16 13.28
N THR A 103 4.71 -17.62 12.52
CA THR A 103 4.76 -16.26 11.97
C THR A 103 4.99 -15.24 13.08
N GLN A 104 4.16 -15.26 14.14
CA GLN A 104 4.31 -14.34 15.26
C GLN A 104 5.65 -14.49 15.97
N THR A 105 6.10 -15.73 16.20
CA THR A 105 7.39 -16.00 16.86
C THR A 105 8.56 -15.45 16.05
N ARG A 106 8.58 -15.68 14.73
CA ARG A 106 9.67 -15.26 13.86
C ARG A 106 9.66 -13.75 13.60
N LEU A 107 8.49 -13.13 13.44
CA LEU A 107 8.40 -11.66 13.34
C LEU A 107 8.92 -10.98 14.62
N THR A 108 8.53 -11.48 15.80
CA THR A 108 9.02 -10.95 17.09
C THR A 108 10.52 -11.16 17.27
N ALA A 109 11.07 -12.25 16.73
CA ALA A 109 12.50 -12.55 16.75
C ALA A 109 13.30 -11.84 15.64
N ASN A 110 12.64 -11.07 14.77
CA ASN A 110 13.23 -10.50 13.55
C ASN A 110 13.89 -11.57 12.64
N ASP A 111 13.28 -12.75 12.60
CA ASP A 111 13.79 -13.96 11.95
C ASP A 111 13.07 -14.34 10.64
N VAL A 112 12.25 -13.44 10.09
CA VAL A 112 11.53 -13.67 8.82
C VAL A 112 11.24 -12.34 8.14
N ASP A 113 11.25 -12.34 6.80
CA ASP A 113 11.08 -11.13 5.99
C ASP A 113 9.76 -11.15 5.21
N VAL A 114 9.39 -12.32 4.67
CA VAL A 114 8.14 -12.53 3.93
C VAL A 114 7.37 -13.69 4.55
N VAL A 115 6.10 -13.45 4.87
CA VAL A 115 5.25 -14.44 5.53
C VAL A 115 4.00 -14.69 4.71
N ASP A 116 3.65 -15.96 4.60
CA ASP A 116 2.36 -16.41 4.14
C ASP A 116 1.28 -16.13 5.21
N MET A 117 0.10 -15.74 4.74
CA MET A 117 -0.98 -15.32 5.61
C MET A 117 -2.32 -15.62 4.93
N PHE A 118 -3.26 -16.12 5.72
CA PHE A 118 -4.64 -16.23 5.25
C PHE A 118 -5.27 -14.84 5.12
N GLY A 119 -6.13 -14.68 4.12
CA GLY A 119 -6.81 -13.41 3.86
C GLY A 119 -7.53 -12.85 5.09
N PHE A 120 -7.52 -11.53 5.21
CA PHE A 120 -8.08 -10.80 6.34
C PHE A 120 -9.58 -11.03 6.43
N ALA A 121 -10.00 -11.60 7.54
CA ALA A 121 -11.39 -11.85 7.84
C ALA A 121 -11.65 -11.62 9.32
N ASN A 122 -12.89 -11.25 9.62
CA ASN A 122 -13.42 -11.13 10.99
C ASN A 122 -12.60 -10.19 11.89
N ALA A 123 -12.18 -9.04 11.35
CA ALA A 123 -11.51 -7.99 12.12
C ALA A 123 -12.33 -7.62 13.37
N ALA A 124 -11.69 -7.63 14.54
CA ALA A 124 -12.30 -7.13 15.76
C ALA A 124 -12.54 -5.64 15.62
N GLN A 125 -13.80 -5.23 15.78
CA GLN A 125 -14.21 -3.85 15.64
C GLN A 125 -14.23 -3.13 17.01
N PRO A 126 -14.06 -1.80 17.06
CA PRO A 126 -14.05 -1.04 18.33
C PRO A 126 -15.31 -1.20 19.18
N TYR A 127 -16.45 -1.56 18.57
CA TYR A 127 -17.72 -1.78 19.27
C TYR A 127 -17.86 -3.19 19.87
N MET A 128 -17.02 -4.15 19.48
CA MET A 128 -17.07 -5.51 19.97
C MET A 128 -16.48 -5.58 21.37
N LYS A 129 -17.09 -6.40 22.24
CA LYS A 129 -16.63 -6.63 23.62
C LYS A 129 -16.33 -8.10 23.81
N ASN A 130 -15.25 -8.40 24.56
CA ASN A 130 -14.83 -9.77 24.86
C ASN A 130 -14.59 -10.62 23.60
N VAL A 131 -13.99 -10.02 22.57
CA VAL A 131 -13.53 -10.73 21.37
C VAL A 131 -12.01 -10.67 21.32
N ASP A 132 -11.39 -11.76 20.90
CA ASP A 132 -9.98 -11.79 20.59
C ASP A 132 -9.80 -11.34 19.13
N PRO A 133 -9.02 -10.29 18.84
CA PRO A 133 -8.71 -9.91 17.48
C PRO A 133 -8.00 -11.06 16.74
N PRO A 134 -8.25 -11.22 15.43
CA PRO A 134 -7.51 -12.18 14.63
C PRO A 134 -6.00 -11.84 14.62
N ASN A 135 -5.16 -12.86 14.47
CA ASN A 135 -3.71 -12.70 14.58
C ASN A 135 -3.13 -11.65 13.62
N TRP A 136 -3.60 -11.62 12.37
CA TRP A 136 -3.18 -10.61 11.39
C TRP A 136 -3.41 -9.19 11.89
N GLN A 137 -4.55 -8.92 12.55
CA GLN A 137 -4.88 -7.60 13.09
C GLN A 137 -3.90 -7.22 14.19
N THR A 138 -3.63 -8.15 15.11
CA THR A 138 -2.67 -7.91 16.21
C THR A 138 -1.25 -7.64 15.70
N LEU A 139 -0.86 -8.27 14.58
CA LEU A 139 0.46 -8.07 13.98
C LEU A 139 0.57 -6.69 13.32
N ILE A 140 -0.47 -6.24 12.62
CA ILE A 140 -0.53 -4.91 12.02
C ILE A 140 -0.51 -3.82 13.10
N GLU A 141 -1.37 -3.94 14.11
CA GLU A 141 -1.45 -2.95 15.21
C GLU A 141 -0.16 -2.86 16.03
N ALA A 142 0.61 -3.95 16.08
CA ALA A 142 1.93 -3.98 16.71
C ALA A 142 3.07 -3.50 15.78
N GLY A 143 2.78 -3.20 14.51
CA GLY A 143 3.76 -2.71 13.53
C GLY A 143 4.67 -3.80 12.94
N TYR A 144 4.27 -5.06 12.98
CA TYR A 144 5.07 -6.17 12.43
C TYR A 144 4.86 -6.40 10.94
N LEU A 145 3.76 -5.92 10.36
CA LEU A 145 3.51 -6.01 8.92
C LEU A 145 3.71 -4.64 8.27
N LEU A 146 4.46 -4.64 7.17
CA LEU A 146 4.72 -3.45 6.38
C LEU A 146 3.44 -3.02 5.66
N ASP A 147 3.10 -1.74 5.79
CA ASP A 147 2.11 -1.11 4.90
C ASP A 147 2.75 -0.95 3.51
N ILE A 148 2.17 -1.63 2.53
CA ILE A 148 2.63 -1.66 1.14
C ILE A 148 1.74 -0.83 0.22
N SER A 149 0.83 0.00 0.77
CA SER A 149 -0.14 0.77 -0.04
C SER A 149 0.52 1.63 -1.12
N ASP A 150 1.70 2.18 -0.84
CA ASP A 150 2.44 3.05 -1.76
C ASP A 150 3.37 2.28 -2.73
N GLN A 151 3.35 0.95 -2.71
CA GLN A 151 4.19 0.15 -3.59
C GLN A 151 3.53 -0.01 -4.97
N GLU A 152 4.23 0.38 -6.04
CA GLU A 152 3.70 0.34 -7.42
C GLU A 152 3.19 -1.05 -7.84
N PHE A 153 3.77 -2.13 -7.29
CA PHE A 153 3.34 -3.48 -7.64
C PHE A 153 1.92 -3.81 -7.14
N VAL A 154 1.37 -3.07 -6.18
CA VAL A 154 -0.01 -3.27 -5.69
C VAL A 154 -1.03 -3.03 -6.81
N ASP A 155 -0.73 -2.13 -7.76
CA ASP A 155 -1.59 -1.82 -8.90
C ASP A 155 -1.73 -3.00 -9.89
N ASN A 156 -0.87 -4.02 -9.79
CA ASN A 156 -0.98 -5.23 -10.61
C ASN A 156 -2.07 -6.20 -10.12
N TYR A 157 -2.72 -5.92 -8.99
CA TYR A 157 -3.73 -6.77 -8.38
C TYR A 157 -5.13 -6.18 -8.52
N TYR A 158 -6.16 -7.04 -8.49
CA TYR A 158 -7.54 -6.56 -8.49
C TYR A 158 -7.84 -5.81 -7.19
N GLU A 159 -8.19 -4.53 -7.32
CA GLU A 159 -8.55 -3.67 -6.19
C GLU A 159 -9.58 -4.33 -5.26
N SER A 160 -10.60 -4.98 -5.84
CA SER A 160 -11.62 -5.68 -5.04
C SER A 160 -11.05 -6.82 -4.20
N ALA A 161 -10.04 -7.55 -4.69
CA ALA A 161 -9.42 -8.64 -3.95
C ALA A 161 -8.54 -8.12 -2.81
N ILE A 162 -7.79 -7.04 -3.06
CA ILE A 162 -6.99 -6.36 -2.05
C ILE A 162 -7.89 -5.78 -0.94
N ASN A 163 -8.98 -5.13 -1.31
CA ASN A 163 -9.94 -4.57 -0.37
C ASN A 163 -10.61 -5.65 0.50
N ASP A 164 -10.96 -6.79 -0.08
CA ASP A 164 -11.65 -7.86 0.65
C ASP A 164 -10.73 -8.64 1.61
N ALA A 165 -9.44 -8.78 1.28
CA ALA A 165 -8.58 -9.78 1.92
C ALA A 165 -7.20 -9.29 2.39
N CYS A 166 -6.80 -8.06 2.06
CA CYS A 166 -5.46 -7.53 2.39
C CYS A 166 -5.44 -6.12 2.97
N THR A 167 -6.62 -5.52 3.21
CA THR A 167 -6.75 -4.14 3.68
C THR A 167 -7.20 -4.09 5.13
N TYR A 168 -6.58 -3.22 5.94
CA TYR A 168 -7.01 -2.90 7.30
C TYR A 168 -6.69 -1.44 7.63
N ASP A 169 -7.62 -0.73 8.27
CA ASP A 169 -7.46 0.68 8.67
C ASP A 169 -6.95 1.62 7.56
N GLY A 170 -7.33 1.35 6.31
CA GLY A 170 -6.93 2.13 5.13
C GLY A 170 -5.57 1.77 4.53
N GLY A 171 -4.81 0.85 5.12
CA GLY A 171 -3.55 0.34 4.59
C GLY A 171 -3.67 -1.05 3.96
N VAL A 172 -2.78 -1.37 3.02
CA VAL A 172 -2.62 -2.68 2.38
C VAL A 172 -1.43 -3.40 3.00
N TYR A 173 -1.61 -4.65 3.43
CA TYR A 173 -0.57 -5.41 4.17
C TYR A 173 -0.29 -6.80 3.58
N CYS A 174 -0.94 -7.16 2.47
CA CYS A 174 -0.61 -8.35 1.71
C CYS A 174 -0.99 -8.20 0.23
N ILE A 175 -0.56 -9.17 -0.57
CA ILE A 175 -0.99 -9.39 -1.94
C ILE A 175 -1.64 -10.77 -2.07
N ASN A 176 -2.63 -10.90 -2.96
CA ASN A 176 -3.29 -12.18 -3.19
C ASN A 176 -2.51 -13.03 -4.20
N LEU A 177 -2.08 -14.23 -3.81
CA LEU A 177 -1.45 -15.19 -4.73
C LEU A 177 -2.47 -16.01 -5.54
N GLY A 178 -3.76 -15.85 -5.25
CA GLY A 178 -4.84 -16.50 -5.97
C GLY A 178 -6.21 -16.10 -5.41
N SER A 179 -7.26 -16.48 -6.15
CA SER A 179 -8.65 -16.29 -5.75
C SER A 179 -9.27 -17.64 -5.43
N VAL A 180 -9.91 -17.77 -4.26
CA VAL A 180 -10.62 -18.99 -3.89
C VAL A 180 -12.13 -18.76 -4.01
N SER A 181 -12.79 -19.48 -4.91
CA SER A 181 -14.26 -19.49 -4.96
C SER A 181 -14.79 -20.65 -4.12
N TYR A 182 -15.40 -20.34 -2.97
CA TYR A 182 -16.03 -21.33 -2.09
C TYR A 182 -17.44 -21.74 -2.53
N SER A 183 -18.00 -21.07 -3.55
CA SER A 183 -19.36 -21.32 -4.02
C SER A 183 -19.35 -21.89 -5.43
N GLY A 184 -19.99 -23.05 -5.57
CA GLY A 184 -20.11 -23.77 -6.83
C GLY A 184 -20.87 -25.08 -6.62
N ILE A 185 -21.42 -25.63 -7.70
CA ILE A 185 -22.06 -26.94 -7.67
C ILE A 185 -21.10 -27.94 -8.30
N TYR A 186 -20.53 -28.80 -7.46
CA TYR A 186 -19.89 -30.01 -7.92
C TYR A 186 -20.99 -31.04 -8.19
N TYR A 187 -21.06 -31.57 -9.40
CA TYR A 187 -21.94 -32.67 -9.73
C TYR A 187 -21.18 -33.71 -10.54
N ASN A 188 -21.54 -34.98 -10.33
CA ASN A 188 -21.06 -36.05 -11.20
C ASN A 188 -21.78 -35.93 -12.54
N LYS A 189 -21.01 -35.90 -13.64
CA LYS A 189 -21.57 -35.85 -14.99
C LYS A 189 -22.05 -37.20 -15.49
N ASP A 190 -21.62 -38.28 -14.84
CA ASP A 190 -22.01 -39.66 -15.14
C ASP A 190 -23.26 -40.11 -14.37
#